data_AF-A0AAJ6BG85-F1
#
_entry.id   AF-A0AAJ6BG85-F1
#
_cell.length_a   1.000
_cell.length_b   1.000
_cell.length_c   1.000
_cell.angle_alpha   90.00
_cell.angle_beta   90.00
_cell.angle_gamma   90.00
#
_symmetry.space_group_name_H-M   'P 1'
#
loop_
_entity.id
_entity.type
_entity.pdbx_description
1 polymer ?
#
loop_
_entity_poly.entity_id
_entity_poly.type
_entity_poly.pdbx_seq_one_letter_code
_entity_poly.pdbx_strand_id
1 'polypeptide(L)'
;MTVRLQQWTHSVLAGLLLVAFASCTKTDTKDAPNRITAFIIPNVPEGKEPIQSVIDDNSNTIRVYLPFHYLMPVISPVITSSEGATVKASEEGSAINVFELYKSGKTLTYTVSPAEGPERTYTVIIDAQQPDLVLNELSPDAANPTVYTMDYVNTTNVGVGFGVGGFNIVPSADLNELLLIDQATKKEYNMADASLGINENPTAGYNVSVYISKFDYNTTNETTMAKSLPEDALYTVKLTSYQKQATLKNPIRIVKKRS
;
A
#
# COMPACT_ATOMS: atom_id res chain seq x y z
N MET A 1 -88.98 75.07 13.66
CA MET A 1 -87.61 74.65 14.01
C MET A 1 -87.48 73.18 13.61
N THR A 2 -86.90 72.87 12.43
CA THR A 2 -85.51 72.35 12.27
C THR A 2 -85.25 71.16 13.20
N VAL A 3 -84.93 69.93 12.78
CA VAL A 3 -83.81 69.39 11.95
C VAL A 3 -84.14 67.88 11.73
N ARG A 4 -84.21 67.28 10.52
CA ARG A 4 -83.18 66.76 9.57
C ARG A 4 -82.26 65.60 10.09
N LEU A 5 -82.12 64.58 9.21
CA LEU A 5 -80.94 63.70 8.99
C LEU A 5 -80.69 62.60 10.06
N GLN A 6 -80.14 61.42 9.78
CA GLN A 6 -79.44 60.88 8.61
C GLN A 6 -79.40 59.34 8.71
N GLN A 7 -79.30 58.67 7.56
CA GLN A 7 -79.02 57.24 7.38
C GLN A 7 -77.70 56.79 8.04
N TRP A 8 -77.44 55.48 8.09
CA TRP A 8 -76.19 54.88 7.56
C TRP A 8 -76.31 53.36 7.37
N THR A 9 -76.08 52.93 6.12
CA THR A 9 -76.00 51.55 5.61
C THR A 9 -74.53 51.16 5.42
N HIS A 10 -74.09 49.99 5.86
CA HIS A 10 -72.87 49.30 5.38
C HIS A 10 -73.08 47.79 5.61
N SER A 11 -72.53 46.82 4.88
CA SER A 11 -71.95 46.64 3.54
C SER A 11 -71.36 45.22 3.58
N VAL A 12 -71.42 44.52 2.45
CA VAL A 12 -71.01 43.14 2.19
C VAL A 12 -69.52 42.88 2.46
N LEU A 13 -69.15 41.67 2.92
CA LEU A 13 -67.81 41.13 2.66
C LEU A 13 -67.85 39.61 2.44
N ALA A 14 -67.67 39.20 1.19
CA ALA A 14 -67.41 37.84 0.74
C ALA A 14 -65.92 37.53 0.89
N GLY A 15 -65.57 36.49 1.64
CA GLY A 15 -64.18 36.04 1.82
C GLY A 15 -63.73 35.13 0.68
N LEU A 16 -62.78 35.61 -0.11
CA LEU A 16 -62.08 34.88 -1.17
C LEU A 16 -60.95 34.04 -0.57
N LEU A 17 -61.05 32.72 -0.64
CA LEU A 17 -60.03 31.78 -0.17
C LEU A 17 -58.95 31.60 -1.26
N LEU A 18 -57.80 32.27 -1.10
CA LEU A 18 -56.62 32.14 -1.95
C LEU A 18 -55.77 30.94 -1.48
N VAL A 19 -55.86 29.81 -2.18
CA VAL A 19 -54.95 28.67 -2.01
C VAL A 19 -53.68 28.96 -2.80
N ALA A 20 -52.62 29.39 -2.11
CA ALA A 20 -51.29 29.52 -2.69
C ALA A 20 -50.63 28.13 -2.78
N PHE A 21 -50.51 27.60 -3.99
CA PHE A 21 -49.65 26.45 -4.27
C PHE A 21 -48.18 26.88 -4.13
N ALA A 22 -47.56 26.55 -2.99
CA ALA A 22 -46.11 26.60 -2.87
C ALA A 22 -45.52 25.51 -3.78
N SER A 23 -45.13 25.90 -4.99
CA SER A 23 -44.32 25.08 -5.88
C SER A 23 -42.96 24.85 -5.21
N CYS A 24 -42.75 23.67 -4.66
CA CYS A 24 -41.43 23.16 -4.32
C CYS A 24 -40.66 23.00 -5.63
N THR A 25 -39.85 24.00 -6.01
CA THR A 25 -38.83 23.81 -7.03
C THR A 25 -37.82 22.80 -6.51
N LYS A 26 -37.88 21.58 -7.05
CA LYS A 26 -36.86 20.55 -6.82
C LYS A 26 -35.53 21.15 -7.24
N THR A 27 -34.68 21.47 -6.26
CA THR A 27 -33.36 22.02 -6.54
C THR A 27 -32.52 20.84 -7.00
N ASP A 28 -32.38 20.64 -8.30
CA ASP A 28 -31.41 19.70 -8.86
C ASP A 28 -30.04 20.19 -8.38
N THR A 29 -29.51 19.49 -7.38
CA THR A 29 -28.21 19.81 -6.83
C THR A 29 -27.22 19.30 -7.85
N LYS A 30 -26.72 20.19 -8.72
CA LYS A 30 -25.69 19.84 -9.69
C LYS A 30 -24.49 19.30 -8.91
N ASP A 31 -24.11 18.06 -9.19
CA ASP A 31 -22.93 17.45 -8.58
C ASP A 31 -21.69 18.32 -8.83
N ALA A 32 -20.79 18.37 -7.85
CA ALA A 32 -19.57 19.14 -7.99
C ALA A 32 -18.78 18.67 -9.24
N PRO A 33 -18.29 19.59 -10.09
CA PRO A 33 -17.76 19.24 -11.41
C PRO A 33 -16.35 18.61 -11.36
N ASN A 34 -15.76 18.47 -10.18
CA ASN A 34 -14.39 18.03 -9.97
C ASN A 34 -14.29 16.79 -9.07
N ARG A 35 -15.23 15.85 -9.17
CA ARG A 35 -15.29 14.65 -8.32
C ARG A 35 -14.79 13.41 -9.04
N ILE A 36 -14.25 12.47 -8.25
CA ILE A 36 -14.16 11.06 -8.65
C ILE A 36 -15.44 10.41 -8.16
N THR A 37 -16.20 9.79 -9.06
CA THR A 37 -17.49 9.15 -8.77
C THR A 37 -17.37 7.64 -8.67
N ALA A 38 -16.33 7.04 -9.25
CA ALA A 38 -15.99 5.64 -9.07
C ALA A 38 -14.48 5.41 -9.17
N PHE A 39 -13.98 4.47 -8.36
CA PHE A 39 -12.60 3.98 -8.41
C PHE A 39 -12.62 2.47 -8.17
N ILE A 40 -12.44 1.70 -9.25
CA ILE A 40 -12.67 0.25 -9.28
C ILE A 40 -11.38 -0.46 -9.66
N ILE A 41 -11.04 -1.54 -8.98
CA ILE A 41 -9.93 -2.42 -9.36
C ILE A 41 -10.49 -3.69 -10.02
N PRO A 42 -10.55 -3.78 -11.36
CA PRO A 42 -11.10 -4.93 -12.06
C PRO A 42 -10.10 -6.08 -12.24
N ASN A 43 -8.79 -5.85 -12.15
CA ASN A 43 -7.76 -6.84 -12.41
C ASN A 43 -7.50 -7.79 -11.22
N VAL A 44 -8.58 -8.33 -10.65
CA VAL A 44 -8.56 -9.28 -9.53
C VAL A 44 -8.36 -10.73 -10.01
N PRO A 45 -8.00 -11.67 -9.12
CA PRO A 45 -7.91 -13.09 -9.46
C PRO A 45 -9.22 -13.64 -10.05
N GLU A 46 -9.11 -14.70 -10.86
CA GLU A 46 -10.25 -15.33 -11.52
C GLU A 46 -11.33 -15.77 -10.51
N GLY A 47 -12.60 -15.55 -10.87
CA GLY A 47 -13.75 -15.88 -10.03
C GLY A 47 -13.97 -14.94 -8.85
N LYS A 48 -13.30 -13.78 -8.81
CA LYS A 48 -13.49 -12.73 -7.81
C LYS A 48 -14.18 -11.50 -8.43
N GLU A 49 -14.98 -10.81 -7.62
CA GLU A 49 -15.58 -9.54 -8.01
C GLU A 49 -14.53 -8.40 -7.98
N PRO A 50 -14.65 -7.40 -8.88
CA PRO A 50 -13.85 -6.18 -8.83
C PRO A 50 -13.90 -5.51 -7.45
N ILE A 51 -12.76 -5.00 -6.99
CA ILE A 51 -12.69 -4.29 -5.71
C ILE A 51 -13.24 -2.88 -5.91
N GLN A 52 -14.30 -2.57 -5.18
CA GLN A 52 -14.91 -1.24 -5.09
C GLN A 52 -14.22 -0.45 -3.97
N SER A 53 -13.89 0.81 -4.25
CA SER A 53 -13.24 1.68 -3.26
C SER A 53 -14.26 2.56 -2.54
N VAL A 54 -13.88 3.04 -1.36
CA VAL A 54 -14.65 4.05 -0.62
C VAL A 54 -14.12 5.43 -0.96
N ILE A 55 -14.97 6.29 -1.51
CA ILE A 55 -14.62 7.67 -1.85
C ILE A 55 -15.21 8.60 -0.79
N ASP A 56 -14.38 9.43 -0.19
CA ASP A 56 -14.78 10.48 0.75
C ASP A 56 -14.44 11.85 0.18
N ASP A 57 -15.47 12.55 -0.27
CA ASP A 57 -15.37 13.89 -0.86
C ASP A 57 -15.08 15.00 0.15
N ASN A 58 -15.26 14.76 1.45
CA ASN A 58 -14.98 15.76 2.49
C ASN A 58 -13.50 15.76 2.84
N SER A 59 -12.89 14.58 2.91
CA SER A 59 -11.46 14.40 3.16
C SER A 59 -10.62 14.32 1.87
N ASN A 60 -11.26 14.27 0.70
CA ASN A 60 -10.65 13.99 -0.60
C ASN A 60 -9.79 12.73 -0.54
N THR A 61 -10.34 11.63 -0.02
CA THR A 61 -9.65 10.34 0.06
C THR A 61 -10.37 9.27 -0.72
N ILE A 62 -9.59 8.34 -1.27
CA ILE A 62 -10.09 7.10 -1.88
C ILE A 62 -9.43 5.96 -1.13
N ARG A 63 -10.22 5.12 -0.48
CA ARG A 63 -9.72 3.98 0.28
C ARG A 63 -10.00 2.69 -0.46
N VAL A 64 -8.94 1.98 -0.81
CA VAL A 64 -8.96 0.69 -1.48
C VAL A 64 -8.64 -0.38 -0.45
N TYR A 65 -9.55 -1.32 -0.23
CA TYR A 65 -9.30 -2.49 0.62
C TYR A 65 -8.96 -3.68 -0.28
N LEU A 66 -7.68 -4.03 -0.35
CA LEU A 66 -7.21 -5.19 -1.08
C LEU A 66 -7.18 -6.39 -0.13
N PRO A 67 -7.90 -7.49 -0.39
CA PRO A 67 -7.75 -8.68 0.42
C PRO A 67 -6.34 -9.26 0.28
N PHE A 68 -5.57 -9.36 1.37
CA PHE A 68 -4.15 -9.77 1.30
C PHE A 68 -3.93 -11.11 0.59
N HIS A 69 -4.88 -12.04 0.71
CA HIS A 69 -4.81 -13.37 0.11
C HIS A 69 -4.98 -13.39 -1.41
N TYR A 70 -5.31 -12.25 -2.04
CA TYR A 70 -5.27 -12.12 -3.50
C TYR A 70 -3.84 -11.95 -4.03
N LEU A 71 -2.87 -11.63 -3.15
CA LEU A 71 -1.45 -11.54 -3.48
C LEU A 71 -1.18 -10.66 -4.71
N MET A 72 -1.85 -9.50 -4.79
CA MET A 72 -1.80 -8.62 -5.96
C MET A 72 -0.58 -7.67 -5.87
N PRO A 73 0.49 -7.86 -6.67
CA PRO A 73 1.62 -6.93 -6.70
C PRO A 73 1.29 -5.65 -7.47
N VAL A 74 0.33 -5.72 -8.38
CA VAL A 74 -0.04 -4.63 -9.28
C VAL A 74 -1.55 -4.49 -9.33
N ILE A 75 -2.05 -3.25 -9.27
CA ILE A 75 -3.46 -2.91 -9.49
C ILE A 75 -3.61 -1.94 -10.66
N SER A 76 -4.72 -2.03 -11.37
CA SER A 76 -5.01 -1.18 -12.53
C SER A 76 -6.39 -0.56 -12.39
N PRO A 77 -6.52 0.59 -11.70
CA PRO A 77 -7.82 1.20 -11.42
C PRO A 77 -8.51 1.71 -12.69
N VAL A 78 -9.83 1.51 -12.74
CA VAL A 78 -10.74 2.21 -13.64
C VAL A 78 -11.41 3.32 -12.85
N ILE A 79 -11.29 4.54 -13.34
CA ILE A 79 -11.72 5.76 -12.66
C ILE A 79 -12.82 6.42 -13.46
N THR A 80 -13.92 6.78 -12.80
CA THR A 80 -14.96 7.63 -13.36
C THR A 80 -14.95 8.94 -12.58
N SER A 81 -15.04 10.06 -13.29
CA SER A 81 -15.10 11.41 -12.72
C SER A 81 -16.38 12.13 -13.15
N SER A 82 -16.59 13.31 -12.59
CA SER A 82 -17.59 14.25 -13.07
C SER A 82 -17.51 14.44 -14.60
N GLU A 83 -18.67 14.67 -15.21
CA GLU A 83 -18.79 14.82 -16.66
C GLU A 83 -17.89 15.95 -17.19
N GLY A 84 -17.15 15.65 -18.27
CA GLY A 84 -16.23 16.59 -18.92
C GLY A 84 -14.95 16.89 -18.12
N ALA A 85 -14.78 16.33 -16.92
CA ALA A 85 -13.53 16.44 -16.17
C ALA A 85 -12.46 15.49 -16.70
N THR A 86 -11.20 15.88 -16.54
CA THR A 86 -10.04 15.02 -16.81
C THR A 86 -9.41 14.58 -15.49
N VAL A 87 -8.81 13.39 -15.48
CA VAL A 87 -8.16 12.83 -14.30
C VAL A 87 -6.70 12.57 -14.60
N LYS A 88 -5.81 13.07 -13.74
CA LYS A 88 -4.36 12.85 -13.83
C LYS A 88 -3.84 12.19 -12.55
N ALA A 89 -3.12 11.07 -12.70
CA ALA A 89 -2.41 10.42 -11.60
C ALA A 89 -1.08 11.12 -11.30
N SER A 90 -0.60 11.02 -10.06
CA SER A 90 0.75 11.46 -9.68
C SER A 90 1.86 10.55 -10.20
N GLU A 91 1.56 9.27 -10.38
CA GLU A 91 2.45 8.29 -11.00
C GLU A 91 2.04 8.13 -12.48
N GLU A 92 3.01 7.94 -13.37
CA GLU A 92 2.73 7.72 -14.79
C GLU A 92 2.28 6.27 -15.05
N GLY A 93 1.30 6.10 -15.94
CA GLY A 93 0.76 4.79 -16.30
C GLY A 93 -0.53 4.42 -15.55
N SER A 94 -1.21 3.39 -16.06
CA SER A 94 -2.47 2.89 -15.49
C SER A 94 -2.27 1.78 -14.45
N ALA A 95 -1.08 1.21 -14.36
CA ALA A 95 -0.74 0.13 -13.45
C ALA A 95 0.08 0.65 -12.27
N ILE A 96 -0.33 0.30 -11.05
CA ILE A 96 0.31 0.71 -9.80
C ILE A 96 0.97 -0.51 -9.19
N ASN A 97 2.30 -0.46 -9.02
CA ASN A 97 3.02 -1.45 -8.22
C ASN A 97 2.76 -1.18 -6.73
N VAL A 98 1.90 -1.99 -6.13
CA VAL A 98 1.44 -1.84 -4.75
C VAL A 98 2.58 -2.12 -3.76
N PHE A 99 3.43 -3.09 -4.06
CA PHE A 99 4.56 -3.44 -3.18
C PHE A 99 5.57 -2.30 -3.10
N GLU A 100 5.92 -1.71 -4.24
CA GLU A 100 6.81 -0.55 -4.28
C GLU A 100 6.19 0.70 -3.63
N LEU A 101 4.87 0.88 -3.77
CA LEU A 101 4.15 1.96 -3.07
C LEU A 101 4.29 1.82 -1.55
N TYR A 102 4.10 0.61 -1.01
CA TYR A 102 4.26 0.36 0.43
C TYR A 102 5.69 0.57 0.91
N LYS A 103 6.69 0.12 0.14
CA LYS A 103 8.10 0.27 0.50
C LYS A 103 8.58 1.72 0.48
N SER A 104 8.26 2.43 -0.60
CA SER A 104 8.73 3.80 -0.81
C SER A 104 8.00 4.82 0.07
N GLY A 105 6.82 4.47 0.59
CA GLY A 105 5.96 5.38 1.36
C GLY A 105 5.44 6.55 0.51
N LYS A 106 5.55 6.47 -0.81
CA LYS A 106 5.05 7.49 -1.73
C LYS A 106 3.55 7.65 -1.58
N THR A 107 3.09 8.88 -1.71
CA THR A 107 1.65 9.18 -1.72
C THR A 107 1.13 9.08 -3.15
N LEU A 108 0.12 8.23 -3.35
CA LEU A 108 -0.60 8.15 -4.62
C LEU A 108 -1.74 9.17 -4.62
N THR A 109 -1.78 10.05 -5.62
CA THR A 109 -2.85 11.04 -5.75
C THR A 109 -3.44 11.08 -7.15
N TYR A 110 -4.70 11.48 -7.25
CA TYR A 110 -5.39 11.77 -8.50
C TYR A 110 -5.97 13.17 -8.48
N THR A 111 -5.59 14.00 -9.44
CA THR A 111 -6.14 15.35 -9.62
C THR A 111 -7.22 15.32 -10.69
N VAL A 112 -8.40 15.82 -10.34
CA VAL A 112 -9.54 16.01 -11.22
C VAL A 112 -9.60 17.47 -11.64
N SER A 113 -9.48 17.71 -12.94
CA SER A 113 -9.53 19.05 -13.53
C SER A 113 -10.83 19.17 -14.34
N PRO A 114 -11.83 19.94 -13.85
CA PRO A 114 -13.06 20.19 -14.61
C PRO A 114 -12.78 21.11 -15.81
N ALA A 115 -13.73 21.20 -16.75
CA ALA A 115 -13.65 22.19 -17.82
C ALA A 115 -13.70 23.64 -17.29
N GLU A 116 -14.46 23.87 -16.21
CA GLU A 116 -14.57 25.15 -15.52
C GLU A 116 -14.59 24.93 -14.00
N GLY A 117 -13.90 25.80 -13.27
CA GLY A 117 -13.82 25.76 -11.81
C GLY A 117 -12.51 25.18 -11.27
N PRO A 118 -12.39 25.03 -9.94
CA PRO A 118 -11.15 24.61 -9.31
C PRO A 118 -10.90 23.11 -9.50
N GLU A 119 -9.61 22.74 -9.57
CA GLU A 119 -9.19 21.35 -9.50
C GLU A 119 -9.45 20.76 -8.11
N ARG A 120 -9.48 19.43 -8.03
CA ARG A 120 -9.55 18.70 -6.77
C ARG A 120 -8.60 17.51 -6.80
N THR A 121 -7.81 17.35 -5.76
CA THR A 121 -6.86 16.24 -5.63
C THR A 121 -7.33 15.26 -4.57
N TYR A 122 -7.43 13.98 -4.93
CA TYR A 122 -7.71 12.87 -4.04
C TYR A 122 -6.44 12.14 -3.67
N THR A 123 -6.29 11.80 -2.39
CA THR A 123 -5.24 10.87 -1.92
C THR A 123 -5.79 9.45 -1.87
N VAL A 124 -5.07 8.51 -2.50
CA VAL A 124 -5.43 7.09 -2.49
C VAL A 124 -4.70 6.39 -1.36
N ILE A 125 -5.47 5.70 -0.52
CA ILE A 125 -4.98 4.87 0.58
C ILE A 125 -5.29 3.43 0.21
N ILE A 126 -4.24 2.65 -0.05
CA ILE A 126 -4.36 1.22 -0.30
C ILE A 126 -4.07 0.48 1.00
N ASP A 127 -5.03 -0.32 1.45
CA ASP A 127 -4.92 -1.16 2.62
C ASP A 127 -5.00 -2.62 2.18
N ALA A 128 -3.89 -3.37 2.31
CA ALA A 128 -3.84 -4.79 1.97
C ALA A 128 -4.58 -5.68 2.97
N GLN A 129 -5.10 -5.13 4.07
CA GLN A 129 -5.76 -5.90 5.13
C GLN A 129 -4.91 -7.08 5.64
N GLN A 130 -3.59 -6.94 5.54
CA GLN A 130 -2.66 -7.97 6.01
C GLN A 130 -2.59 -7.88 7.54
N PRO A 131 -2.71 -9.01 8.26
CA PRO A 131 -2.44 -9.03 9.69
C PRO A 131 -0.98 -8.67 9.98
N ASP A 132 -0.66 -8.36 11.24
CA ASP A 132 0.72 -7.99 11.58
C ASP A 132 1.71 -9.12 11.32
N LEU A 133 2.86 -8.74 10.76
CA LEU A 133 3.95 -9.65 10.45
C LEU A 133 4.69 -10.00 11.74
N VAL A 134 4.78 -11.30 12.05
CA VAL A 134 5.47 -11.81 13.25
C VAL A 134 6.60 -12.73 12.79
N LEU A 135 7.84 -12.40 13.15
CA LEU A 135 9.02 -13.14 12.73
C LEU A 135 9.62 -13.94 13.87
N ASN A 136 10.18 -15.10 13.54
CA ASN A 136 11.01 -15.89 14.45
C ASN A 136 12.43 -15.32 14.46
N GLU A 137 13.02 -15.19 15.65
CA GLU A 137 14.40 -14.76 15.80
C GLU A 137 15.36 -15.79 15.20
N LEU A 138 16.40 -15.30 14.49
CA LEU A 138 17.49 -16.13 13.99
C LEU A 138 18.60 -16.34 15.04
N SER A 139 18.70 -15.41 15.97
CA SER A 139 19.65 -15.44 17.08
C SER A 139 18.86 -15.49 18.39
N PRO A 140 19.17 -16.40 19.32
CA PRO A 140 18.46 -16.48 20.60
C PRO A 140 18.79 -15.30 21.53
N ASP A 141 19.98 -14.69 21.36
CA ASP A 141 20.50 -13.63 22.20
C ASP A 141 21.26 -12.60 21.34
N ALA A 142 21.11 -11.32 21.65
CA ALA A 142 21.82 -10.24 20.98
C ALA A 142 23.29 -10.15 21.36
N ALA A 143 23.66 -10.56 22.59
CA ALA A 143 25.07 -10.57 23.02
C ALA A 143 25.86 -11.72 22.37
N ASN A 144 25.18 -12.80 21.98
CA ASN A 144 25.75 -14.00 21.37
C ASN A 144 25.02 -14.32 20.06
N PRO A 145 25.19 -13.49 19.01
CA PRO A 145 24.46 -13.65 17.76
C PRO A 145 24.86 -14.93 17.03
N THR A 146 23.91 -15.53 16.32
CA THR A 146 24.17 -16.63 15.39
C THR A 146 25.17 -16.19 14.34
N VAL A 147 26.24 -16.96 14.17
CA VAL A 147 27.33 -16.67 13.24
C VAL A 147 27.21 -17.50 11.97
N TYR A 148 27.21 -16.82 10.84
CA TYR A 148 27.14 -17.35 9.50
C TYR A 148 28.49 -17.16 8.82
N THR A 149 29.24 -18.25 8.64
CA THR A 149 30.60 -18.18 8.09
C THR A 149 30.61 -18.51 6.61
N MET A 150 31.08 -17.55 5.81
CA MET A 150 31.45 -17.73 4.42
C MET A 150 32.94 -18.12 4.38
N ASP A 151 33.23 -19.43 4.30
CA ASP A 151 34.59 -19.96 4.40
C ASP A 151 35.25 -20.02 3.01
N TYR A 152 36.21 -19.13 2.73
CA TYR A 152 36.98 -19.09 1.48
C TYR A 152 38.17 -20.05 1.47
N VAL A 153 38.56 -20.60 2.62
CA VAL A 153 39.61 -21.63 2.72
C VAL A 153 39.05 -22.99 2.32
N ASN A 154 37.81 -23.28 2.72
CA ASN A 154 37.12 -24.52 2.35
C ASN A 154 36.49 -24.43 0.96
N THR A 155 37.01 -25.21 0.02
CA THR A 155 36.54 -25.28 -1.37
C THR A 155 35.18 -25.95 -1.55
N THR A 156 34.70 -26.68 -0.54
CA THR A 156 33.37 -27.33 -0.55
C THR A 156 32.26 -26.46 0.02
N ASN A 157 32.62 -25.45 0.83
CA ASN A 157 31.66 -24.40 1.17
C ASN A 157 31.35 -23.63 -0.12
N VAL A 158 30.10 -23.30 -0.37
CA VAL A 158 29.68 -22.63 -1.62
C VAL A 158 29.05 -21.26 -1.35
N GLY A 159 28.85 -20.90 -0.08
CA GLY A 159 28.10 -19.73 0.34
C GLY A 159 27.62 -19.85 1.78
N VAL A 160 26.68 -18.98 2.12
CA VAL A 160 25.97 -19.03 3.39
C VAL A 160 24.48 -18.86 3.17
N GLY A 161 23.68 -19.62 3.90
CA GLY A 161 22.23 -19.56 3.82
C GLY A 161 21.58 -19.50 5.20
N PHE A 162 20.47 -18.79 5.26
CA PHE A 162 19.62 -18.67 6.45
C PHE A 162 18.18 -18.41 6.00
N GLY A 163 17.21 -18.64 6.87
CA GLY A 163 15.81 -18.48 6.53
C GLY A 163 15.02 -17.76 7.62
N VAL A 164 14.33 -16.68 7.25
CA VAL A 164 13.44 -15.95 8.16
C VAL A 164 12.03 -16.52 8.04
N GLY A 165 11.56 -17.19 9.09
CA GLY A 165 10.21 -17.74 9.18
C GLY A 165 9.33 -16.94 10.13
N GLY A 166 8.03 -17.24 10.13
CA GLY A 166 7.07 -16.56 11.00
C GLY A 166 5.63 -16.66 10.50
N PHE A 167 4.77 -15.82 11.06
CA PHE A 167 3.35 -15.73 10.70
C PHE A 167 3.08 -14.54 9.79
N ASN A 168 2.09 -14.70 8.91
CA ASN A 168 1.61 -13.66 7.98
C ASN A 168 2.65 -13.21 6.93
N ILE A 169 3.67 -14.03 6.67
CA ILE A 169 4.54 -13.93 5.50
C ILE A 169 3.74 -14.39 4.28
N VAL A 170 3.72 -13.61 3.20
CA VAL A 170 3.01 -13.97 1.98
C VAL A 170 3.80 -14.97 1.13
N PRO A 171 3.15 -15.93 0.45
CA PRO A 171 3.83 -16.96 -0.33
C PRO A 171 4.17 -16.50 -1.76
N SER A 172 4.84 -15.35 -1.89
CA SER A 172 5.25 -14.81 -3.19
C SER A 172 6.61 -14.15 -3.08
N ALA A 173 7.58 -14.60 -3.88
CA ALA A 173 8.91 -13.99 -3.89
C ALA A 173 8.87 -12.50 -4.28
N ASP A 174 7.96 -12.12 -5.19
CA ASP A 174 7.80 -10.74 -5.66
C ASP A 174 7.21 -9.78 -4.62
N LEU A 175 6.61 -10.33 -3.56
CA LEU A 175 5.99 -9.58 -2.47
C LEU A 175 6.79 -9.71 -1.16
N ASN A 176 8.02 -10.17 -1.23
CA ASN A 176 8.91 -10.22 -0.08
C ASN A 176 10.23 -9.53 -0.40
N GLU A 177 10.74 -8.76 0.55
CA GLU A 177 12.07 -8.17 0.51
C GLU A 177 12.74 -8.40 1.85
N LEU A 178 13.95 -8.94 1.81
CA LEU A 178 14.77 -9.13 3.00
C LEU A 178 16.00 -8.22 2.91
N LEU A 179 16.19 -7.39 3.92
CA LEU A 179 17.33 -6.50 4.04
C LEU A 179 18.24 -6.97 5.19
N LEU A 180 19.53 -7.03 4.90
CA LEU A 180 20.57 -7.03 5.93
C LEU A 180 21.03 -5.58 6.14
N ILE A 181 20.95 -5.10 7.37
CA ILE A 181 21.33 -3.73 7.71
C ILE A 181 22.56 -3.82 8.61
N ASP A 182 23.72 -3.40 8.09
CA ASP A 182 24.96 -3.35 8.86
C ASP A 182 24.79 -2.43 10.08
N GLN A 183 25.02 -2.96 11.27
CA GLN A 183 24.79 -2.21 12.50
C GLN A 183 25.79 -1.06 12.70
N ALA A 184 27.00 -1.17 12.17
CA ALA A 184 28.03 -0.15 12.28
C ALA A 184 27.83 0.97 11.26
N THR A 185 27.61 0.61 9.99
CA THR A 185 27.55 1.59 8.89
C THR A 185 26.14 2.04 8.54
N LYS A 186 25.12 1.31 9.01
CA LYS A 186 23.70 1.47 8.61
C LYS A 186 23.44 1.24 7.12
N LYS A 187 24.42 0.71 6.39
CA LYS A 187 24.24 0.34 4.99
C LYS A 187 23.27 -0.84 4.88
N GLU A 188 22.30 -0.69 4.00
CA GLU A 188 21.33 -1.74 3.69
C GLU A 188 21.82 -2.56 2.50
N TYR A 189 21.66 -3.88 2.61
CA TYR A 189 21.97 -4.85 1.58
C TYR A 189 20.68 -5.59 1.24
N ASN A 190 20.20 -5.40 0.01
CA ASN A 190 18.99 -6.06 -0.46
C ASN A 190 19.32 -7.49 -0.86
N MET A 191 18.71 -8.48 -0.21
CA MET A 191 18.96 -9.88 -0.53
C MET A 191 18.33 -10.33 -1.84
N ALA A 192 17.55 -9.48 -2.53
CA ALA A 192 17.16 -9.72 -3.92
C ALA A 192 18.37 -9.78 -4.88
N ASP A 193 19.49 -9.16 -4.53
CA ASP A 193 20.77 -9.29 -5.26
C ASP A 193 21.51 -10.62 -4.92
N ALA A 194 20.99 -11.38 -3.96
CA ALA A 194 21.37 -12.75 -3.66
C ALA A 194 20.28 -13.72 -4.18
N SER A 195 20.35 -14.99 -3.80
CA SER A 195 19.27 -15.93 -4.09
C SER A 195 18.23 -15.86 -2.97
N LEU A 196 17.01 -15.43 -3.30
CA LEU A 196 15.83 -15.50 -2.44
C LEU A 196 14.92 -16.66 -2.86
N GLY A 197 14.41 -17.39 -1.89
CA GLY A 197 13.40 -18.43 -2.09
C GLY A 197 12.31 -18.34 -1.03
N ILE A 198 11.10 -18.75 -1.40
CA ILE A 198 9.99 -18.90 -0.46
C ILE A 198 9.73 -20.39 -0.29
N ASN A 199 9.88 -20.87 0.93
CA ASN A 199 9.63 -22.26 1.30
C ASN A 199 8.42 -22.34 2.22
N GLU A 200 7.52 -23.28 1.95
CA GLU A 200 6.42 -23.57 2.85
C GLU A 200 6.89 -24.51 3.96
N ASN A 201 6.58 -24.16 5.21
CA ASN A 201 6.70 -25.05 6.35
C ASN A 201 5.29 -25.32 6.89
N PRO A 202 4.78 -26.56 6.80
CA PRO A 202 3.40 -26.88 7.17
C PRO A 202 3.09 -26.62 8.65
N THR A 203 4.10 -26.48 9.52
CA THR A 203 3.93 -26.22 10.96
C THR A 203 4.25 -24.78 11.36
N ALA A 204 5.08 -24.08 10.58
CA ALA A 204 5.64 -22.76 10.94
C ALA A 204 5.31 -21.65 9.93
N GLY A 205 4.44 -21.90 8.96
CA GLY A 205 4.07 -20.95 7.91
C GLY A 205 5.13 -20.87 6.80
N TYR A 206 5.29 -19.70 6.20
CA TYR A 206 6.27 -19.51 5.13
C TYR A 206 7.64 -19.07 5.68
N ASN A 207 8.70 -19.47 4.98
CA ASN A 207 10.07 -19.08 5.25
C ASN A 207 10.65 -18.38 4.04
N VAL A 208 11.21 -17.18 4.26
CA VAL A 208 12.02 -16.48 3.28
C VAL A 208 13.45 -16.95 3.45
N SER A 209 13.89 -17.86 2.58
CA SER A 209 15.25 -18.38 2.55
C SER A 209 16.15 -17.48 1.71
N VAL A 210 17.33 -17.19 2.24
CA VAL A 210 18.39 -16.44 1.58
C VAL A 210 19.56 -17.37 1.38
N TYR A 211 20.18 -17.29 0.22
CA TYR A 211 21.47 -17.92 -0.05
C TYR A 211 22.42 -16.94 -0.73
N ILE A 212 23.54 -16.66 -0.07
CA ILE A 212 24.61 -15.78 -0.55
C ILE A 212 25.74 -16.66 -1.04
N SER A 213 25.81 -16.85 -2.36
CA SER A 213 26.89 -17.59 -3.02
C SER A 213 28.22 -16.84 -2.88
N LYS A 214 29.30 -17.57 -2.60
CA LYS A 214 30.66 -17.00 -2.59
C LYS A 214 31.08 -16.53 -3.98
N PHE A 215 30.89 -17.40 -4.96
CA PHE A 215 31.38 -17.21 -6.31
C PHE A 215 30.26 -17.28 -7.34
N ASP A 216 30.46 -16.61 -8.47
CA ASP A 216 29.59 -16.80 -9.63
C ASP A 216 29.68 -18.24 -10.12
N TYR A 217 28.58 -18.73 -10.71
CA TYR A 217 28.45 -20.12 -11.14
C TYR A 217 29.62 -20.57 -12.02
N ASN A 218 30.29 -21.65 -11.60
CA ASN A 218 31.47 -22.23 -12.27
C ASN A 218 32.67 -21.28 -12.42
N THR A 219 32.82 -20.27 -11.54
CA THR A 219 33.99 -19.38 -11.51
C THR A 219 34.60 -19.28 -10.12
N THR A 220 35.71 -18.54 -10.02
CA THR A 220 36.32 -18.10 -8.74
C THR A 220 36.10 -16.61 -8.48
N ASN A 221 35.30 -15.94 -9.30
CA ASN A 221 34.97 -14.53 -9.10
C ASN A 221 33.93 -14.41 -8.00
N GLU A 222 34.17 -13.55 -7.02
CA GLU A 222 33.19 -13.31 -5.97
C GLU A 222 31.91 -12.70 -6.54
N THR A 223 30.76 -13.18 -6.06
CA THR A 223 29.47 -12.57 -6.43
C THR A 223 29.41 -11.12 -5.96
N THR A 224 28.61 -10.29 -6.63
CA THR A 224 28.39 -8.89 -6.25
C THR A 224 28.00 -8.77 -4.77
N MET A 225 27.06 -9.59 -4.31
CA MET A 225 26.61 -9.56 -2.91
C MET A 225 27.75 -9.98 -1.97
N ALA A 226 28.39 -11.13 -2.20
CA ALA A 226 29.48 -11.60 -1.34
C ALA A 226 30.62 -10.58 -1.25
N LYS A 227 31.00 -9.95 -2.36
CA LYS A 227 32.02 -8.90 -2.41
C LYS A 227 31.62 -7.64 -1.64
N SER A 228 30.33 -7.27 -1.67
CA SER A 228 29.83 -6.03 -1.07
C SER A 228 29.74 -6.03 0.46
N LEU A 229 29.62 -7.22 1.06
CA LEU A 229 29.54 -7.38 2.51
C LEU A 229 30.92 -7.14 3.15
N PRO A 230 30.99 -6.50 4.33
CA PRO A 230 32.18 -6.50 5.18
C PRO A 230 32.77 -7.90 5.42
N GLU A 231 34.05 -7.96 5.76
CA GLU A 231 34.71 -9.22 6.13
C GLU A 231 34.16 -9.81 7.43
N ASP A 232 33.68 -8.96 8.34
CA ASP A 232 33.08 -9.37 9.61
C ASP A 232 32.15 -8.26 10.11
N ALA A 233 30.85 -8.54 10.20
CA ALA A 233 29.88 -7.55 10.66
C ALA A 233 28.64 -8.17 11.31
N LEU A 234 27.99 -7.36 12.16
CA LEU A 234 26.67 -7.61 12.72
C LEU A 234 25.60 -6.96 11.85
N TYR A 235 24.53 -7.71 11.59
CA TYR A 235 23.43 -7.29 10.76
C TYR A 235 22.12 -7.36 11.52
N THR A 236 21.34 -6.30 11.43
CA THR A 236 19.91 -6.32 11.74
C THR A 236 19.19 -6.87 10.52
N VAL A 237 18.24 -7.78 10.73
CA VAL A 237 17.48 -8.40 9.65
C VAL A 237 16.08 -7.79 9.62
N LYS A 238 15.72 -7.19 8.49
CA LYS A 238 14.37 -6.64 8.24
C LYS A 238 13.71 -7.42 7.12
N LEU A 239 12.48 -7.85 7.33
CA LEU A 239 11.62 -8.42 6.31
C LEU A 239 10.47 -7.47 6.03
N THR A 240 10.30 -7.10 4.76
CA THR A 240 9.06 -6.56 4.24
C THR A 240 8.32 -7.69 3.55
N SER A 241 7.08 -7.94 3.95
CA SER A 241 6.20 -8.94 3.35
C SER A 241 4.88 -8.27 3.02
N TYR A 242 4.64 -8.06 1.73
CA TYR A 242 3.56 -7.27 1.16
C TYR A 242 3.45 -5.85 1.77
N GLN A 243 2.42 -5.56 2.57
CA GLN A 243 2.25 -4.23 3.19
C GLN A 243 3.02 -4.09 4.50
N LYS A 244 3.34 -5.21 5.16
CA LYS A 244 3.89 -5.21 6.51
C LYS A 244 5.40 -5.31 6.47
N GLN A 245 6.03 -4.72 7.48
CA GLN A 245 7.45 -4.85 7.72
C GLN A 245 7.69 -5.21 9.18
N ALA A 246 8.68 -6.05 9.43
CA ALA A 246 9.12 -6.43 10.75
C ALA A 246 10.65 -6.56 10.78
N THR A 247 11.22 -6.31 11.95
CA THR A 247 12.66 -6.35 12.17
C THR A 247 12.95 -7.31 13.31
N LEU A 248 13.90 -8.22 13.09
CA LEU A 248 14.37 -9.11 14.15
C LEU A 248 15.06 -8.29 15.23
N LYS A 249 14.83 -8.66 16.48
CA LYS A 249 15.41 -7.95 17.64
C LYS A 249 16.88 -8.26 17.78
N ASN A 250 17.27 -9.51 17.55
CA ASN A 250 18.63 -9.96 17.74
C ASN A 250 19.39 -9.95 16.40
N PRO A 251 20.60 -9.37 16.35
CA PRO A 251 21.40 -9.39 15.12
C PRO A 251 21.89 -10.79 14.78
N ILE A 252 22.29 -10.97 13.52
CA ILE A 252 23.12 -12.09 13.08
C ILE A 252 24.53 -11.56 12.78
N ARG A 253 25.54 -12.42 12.81
CA ARG A 253 26.90 -12.08 12.37
C ARG A 253 27.23 -12.82 11.09
N ILE A 254 27.77 -12.14 10.09
CA ILE A 254 28.33 -12.78 8.90
C ILE A 254 29.83 -12.53 8.89
N VAL A 255 30.62 -13.60 8.71
CA VAL A 255 32.09 -13.55 8.69
C VAL A 255 32.61 -14.23 7.42
N LYS A 256 33.52 -13.57 6.72
CA LYS A 256 34.32 -14.13 5.63
C LYS A 256 35.63 -14.64 6.21
N LYS A 257 35.84 -15.94 6.14
CA LYS A 257 37.06 -16.59 6.62
C LYS A 257 37.99 -16.84 5.44
N ARG A 258 39.14 -16.14 5.38
CA ARG A 258 40.08 -16.20 4.25
C ARG A 258 41.43 -16.86 4.54
N SER A 259 41.74 -17.12 5.80
CA SER A 259 42.98 -17.76 6.26
C SER A 259 42.75 -18.53 7.55
#